data_AF-A0A2V7SEH1-F1
#
_entry.id   AF-A0A2V7SEH1-F1
#
_cell.length_a   1.000
_cell.length_b   1.000
_cell.length_c   1.000
_cell.angle_alpha   90.00
_cell.angle_beta   90.00
_cell.angle_gamma   90.00
#
_symmetry.space_group_name_H-M   'P 1'
#
loop_
_entity.id
_entity.type
_entity.pdbx_description
1 polymer ?
#
loop_
_entity_poly.entity_id
_entity_poly.type
_entity_poly.pdbx_seq_one_letter_code
_entity_poly.pdbx_strand_id
1 'polypeptide(L)'
;MPAQPARYSAPEAGEAVVHDLPPIRFDGQLIPIRLVVRRHEDGIWRGRILFGAPDTEAERSTAEIFCATSEQDLWQSVGDLRDHHIRDLYRSLL
;
A
#
# COMPACT_ATOMS: atom_id res chain seq x y z
N MET A 1 -35.71 9.93 -5.43
CA MET A 1 -34.49 9.69 -6.23
C MET A 1 -33.32 9.53 -5.25
N PRO A 2 -32.51 8.47 -5.36
CA PRO A 2 -31.60 8.02 -4.31
C PRO A 2 -30.37 8.92 -4.20
N ALA A 3 -30.00 9.27 -2.96
CA ALA A 3 -28.76 9.97 -2.64
C ALA A 3 -27.59 9.01 -2.92
N GLN A 4 -26.70 9.40 -3.85
CA GLN A 4 -25.40 8.77 -4.00
C GLN A 4 -24.67 8.86 -2.66
N PRO A 5 -24.15 7.75 -2.09
CA PRO A 5 -23.27 7.87 -0.93
C PRO A 5 -22.03 8.63 -1.39
N ALA A 6 -21.80 9.76 -0.72
CA ALA A 6 -20.60 10.57 -0.87
C ALA A 6 -19.38 9.65 -0.87
N ARG A 7 -18.61 9.65 -1.97
CA ARG A 7 -17.27 9.08 -1.93
C ARG A 7 -16.54 9.82 -0.81
N TYR A 8 -16.12 9.07 0.20
CA TYR A 8 -15.33 9.56 1.31
C TYR A 8 -13.98 10.02 0.75
N SER A 9 -13.93 11.25 0.23
CA SER A 9 -12.69 11.94 -0.01
C SER A 9 -12.26 12.47 1.35
N ALA A 10 -11.32 11.78 1.99
CA ALA A 10 -10.59 12.29 3.14
C ALA A 10 -9.29 12.95 2.64
N PRO A 11 -9.21 14.29 2.54
CA PRO A 11 -7.95 15.04 2.51
C PRO A 11 -7.71 15.68 3.90
N GLU A 12 -6.53 15.81 4.51
CA GLU A 12 -5.15 15.41 4.24
C GLU A 12 -4.57 14.95 5.59
N ALA A 13 -4.27 13.66 5.74
CA ALA A 13 -3.68 13.10 6.95
C ALA A 13 -2.19 12.85 6.71
N GLY A 14 -1.36 13.86 6.97
CA GLY A 14 0.10 13.87 6.73
C GLY A 14 0.47 13.73 5.25
N GLU A 15 1.55 14.39 4.80
CA GLU A 15 2.10 14.07 3.49
C GLU A 15 2.41 12.57 3.44
N ALA A 16 1.90 11.88 2.41
CA ALA A 16 2.09 10.45 2.28
C ALA A 16 3.55 10.17 1.88
N VAL A 17 4.25 9.39 2.69
CA VAL A 17 5.63 8.98 2.41
C VAL A 17 5.60 7.69 1.59
N VAL A 18 6.44 7.63 0.56
CA VAL A 18 6.55 6.46 -0.32
C VAL A 18 7.91 5.81 -0.10
N HIS A 19 7.90 4.52 0.20
CA HIS A 19 9.09 3.70 0.35
C HIS A 19 9.14 2.64 -0.75
N ASP A 20 10.26 2.58 -1.47
CA ASP A 20 10.47 1.56 -2.50
C ASP A 20 10.92 0.24 -1.86
N LEU A 21 10.17 -0.82 -2.15
CA LEU A 21 10.49 -2.18 -1.74
C LEU A 21 11.20 -2.94 -2.87
N PRO A 22 11.98 -3.98 -2.55
CA PRO A 22 12.50 -4.88 -3.55
C PRO A 22 11.36 -5.45 -4.43
N PRO A 23 11.50 -5.46 -5.77
CA PRO A 23 10.48 -6.00 -6.66
C PRO A 23 10.34 -7.53 -6.46
N ILE A 24 9.12 -8.04 -6.62
CA ILE A 24 8.88 -9.49 -6.65
C ILE A 24 8.89 -10.03 -8.07
N ARG A 25 9.12 -11.33 -8.21
CA ARG A 25 8.85 -12.06 -9.45
C ARG A 25 7.46 -12.70 -9.39
N PHE A 26 6.62 -12.39 -10.37
CA PHE A 26 5.30 -13.00 -10.54
C PHE A 26 5.08 -13.34 -12.02
N ASP A 27 4.72 -14.59 -12.31
CA ASP A 27 4.49 -15.10 -13.67
C ASP A 27 5.63 -14.79 -14.67
N GLY A 28 6.88 -14.81 -14.20
CA GLY A 28 8.06 -14.48 -15.02
C GLY A 28 8.33 -12.97 -15.19
N GLN A 29 7.45 -12.10 -14.71
CA GLN A 29 7.62 -10.64 -14.72
C GLN A 29 8.16 -10.12 -13.38
N LEU A 30 8.99 -9.08 -13.42
CA LEU A 30 9.35 -8.29 -12.24
C LEU A 30 8.26 -7.24 -11.98
N ILE A 31 7.66 -7.31 -10.80
CA ILE A 31 6.62 -6.37 -10.36
C ILE A 31 7.27 -5.41 -9.35
N PRO A 32 7.44 -4.11 -9.68
CA PRO A 32 7.91 -3.11 -8.73
C PRO A 32 6.91 -2.92 -7.62
N ILE A 33 7.40 -2.64 -6.41
CA ILE A 33 6.59 -2.57 -5.20
C ILE A 33 6.93 -1.30 -4.45
N ARG A 34 5.89 -0.57 -4.02
CA ARG A 34 6.02 0.63 -3.21
C ARG A 34 5.09 0.51 -2.01
N LEU A 35 5.58 0.87 -0.84
CA LEU A 35 4.77 1.06 0.36
C LEU A 35 4.44 2.55 0.47
N VAL A 36 3.14 2.87 0.52
CA VAL A 36 2.68 4.22 0.82
C VAL A 36 2.23 4.25 2.27
N VAL A 37 2.83 5.12 3.07
CA VAL A 37 2.50 5.32 4.48
C VAL A 37 2.00 6.73 4.71
N ARG A 38 0.99 6.87 5.57
CA ARG A 38 0.47 8.17 5.97
C ARG A 38 0.08 8.16 7.44
N ARG A 39 0.19 9.31 8.08
CA ARG A 39 -0.24 9.46 9.48
C ARG A 39 -1.71 9.79 9.53
N HIS A 40 -2.51 8.92 10.14
CA HIS A 40 -3.95 9.13 10.31
C HIS A 40 -4.26 10.10 11.46
N GLU A 41 -5.48 10.65 11.49
CA GLU A 41 -5.93 11.65 12.47
C GLU A 41 -5.89 11.15 13.92
N ASP A 42 -6.06 9.84 14.12
CA ASP A 42 -5.94 9.16 15.42
C ASP A 42 -4.49 9.02 15.91
N GLY A 43 -3.52 9.49 15.12
CA GLY A 43 -2.09 9.46 15.43
C GLY A 43 -1.38 8.17 15.01
N ILE A 44 -2.09 7.15 14.54
CA ILE A 44 -1.54 5.89 14.03
C ILE A 44 -1.13 6.05 12.57
N TRP A 45 0.00 5.45 12.22
CA TRP A 45 0.46 5.34 10.84
C TRP A 45 -0.27 4.20 10.14
N ARG A 46 -0.77 4.46 8.94
CA ARG A 46 -1.42 3.47 8.09
C ARG A 46 -0.67 3.32 6.79
N GLY A 47 -0.62 2.10 6.28
CA GLY A 47 0.14 1.77 5.09
C GLY A 47 -0.65 0.90 4.13
N ARG A 48 -0.36 1.06 2.84
CA ARG A 48 -0.84 0.21 1.76
C ARG A 48 0.29 -0.09 0.78
N ILE A 49 0.25 -1.24 0.14
CA ILE A 49 1.23 -1.62 -0.88
C ILE A 49 0.66 -1.33 -2.26
N LEU A 50 1.48 -0.72 -3.11
CA LEU A 50 1.27 -0.56 -4.53
C LEU A 50 2.15 -1.55 -5.29
N PHE A 51 1.56 -2.26 -6.24
CA PHE A 51 2.22 -3.18 -7.14
C PHE A 51 2.15 -2.65 -8.56
N GLY A 52 3.26 -2.71 -9.29
CA GLY A 52 3.35 -2.17 -10.64
C GLY A 52 3.89 -0.75 -10.68
N ALA A 53 4.16 -0.28 -11.89
CA ALA A 53 4.73 1.04 -12.12
C ALA A 53 3.69 2.14 -11.84
N PRO A 54 4.12 3.30 -11.32
CA PRO A 54 3.23 4.45 -11.09
C PRO A 54 2.45 4.81 -12.35
N ASP A 55 1.18 5.17 -12.16
CA ASP A 55 0.32 5.73 -13.22
C ASP A 55 0.13 4.80 -14.43
N THR A 56 0.23 3.49 -14.22
CA THR A 56 -0.06 2.48 -15.25
C THR A 56 -1.39 1.78 -14.98
N GLU A 57 -2.08 1.36 -16.04
CA GLU A 57 -3.32 0.57 -15.93
C GLU A 57 -3.11 -0.79 -15.21
N ALA A 58 -1.86 -1.25 -15.12
CA ALA A 58 -1.47 -2.46 -14.41
C ALA A 58 -1.21 -2.23 -12.92
N GLU A 59 -1.25 -0.98 -12.42
CA GLU A 59 -1.05 -0.68 -11.00
C GLU A 59 -2.18 -1.29 -10.16
N ARG A 60 -1.81 -2.03 -9.13
CA ARG A 60 -2.73 -2.61 -8.15
C ARG A 60 -2.37 -2.11 -6.77
N SER A 61 -3.38 -1.85 -5.94
CA SER A 61 -3.16 -1.39 -4.57
C SER A 61 -3.95 -2.23 -3.58
N THR A 62 -3.35 -2.55 -2.45
CA THR A 62 -4.11 -3.03 -1.29
C THR A 62 -4.95 -1.90 -0.69
N ALA A 63 -5.92 -2.25 0.14
CA ALA A 63 -6.43 -1.31 1.13
C ALA A 63 -5.33 -0.96 2.16
N GLU A 64 -5.63 -0.04 3.08
CA GLU A 64 -4.75 0.30 4.21
C GLU A 64 -4.76 -0.80 5.28
N ILE A 65 -4.13 -1.93 4.95
CA ILE A 65 -4.11 -3.13 5.80
C ILE A 65 -2.97 -3.14 6.81
N PHE A 66 -2.03 -2.19 6.71
CA PHE A 66 -0.91 -2.06 7.65
C PHE A 66 -1.15 -0.89 8.60
N CYS A 67 -0.79 -1.07 9.87
CA CYS A 67 -0.79 0.01 10.85
C CYS A 67 0.36 -0.12 11.85
N ALA A 68 0.89 1.01 12.31
CA ALA A 68 1.88 1.06 13.38
C ALA A 68 1.84 2.40 14.12
N THR A 69 2.46 2.46 15.30
CA THR A 69 2.57 3.70 16.09
C THR A 69 3.58 4.70 15.51
N SER A 70 4.50 4.25 14.64
CA SER A 70 5.47 5.09 13.95
C SER A 70 5.62 4.69 12.49
N GLU A 71 6.08 5.62 11.64
CA GLU A 71 6.39 5.35 10.24
C GLU A 71 7.46 4.25 10.10
N GLN A 72 8.52 4.35 10.91
CA GLN A 72 9.67 3.45 10.86
C GLN A 72 9.30 2.01 11.23
N ASP A 73 8.48 1.83 12.27
CA ASP A 73 7.99 0.50 12.66
C ASP A 73 7.18 -0.15 11.53
N LEU A 74 6.34 0.65 10.84
CA LEU A 74 5.57 0.17 9.70
C LEU A 74 6.49 -0.23 8.56
N TRP A 75 7.45 0.63 8.21
CA TRP A 75 8.42 0.36 7.16
C TRP A 75 9.22 -0.92 7.43
N GLN A 76 9.78 -1.07 8.64
CA GLN A 76 10.54 -2.25 9.02
C GLN A 76 9.67 -3.52 9.00
N SER A 77 8.44 -3.44 9.51
CA SER A 77 7.53 -4.59 9.55
C SER A 77 7.15 -5.08 8.15
N VAL A 78 6.89 -4.15 7.22
CA VAL A 78 6.60 -4.50 5.83
C VAL A 78 7.86 -4.96 5.11
N GLY A 79 9.02 -4.35 5.39
CA GLY A 79 10.31 -4.75 4.81
C GLY A 79 10.76 -6.16 5.22
N ASP A 80 10.34 -6.66 6.38
CA ASP A 80 10.62 -8.03 6.84
C ASP A 80 9.70 -9.08 6.17
N LEU A 81 8.63 -8.65 5.49
CA LEU A 81 7.77 -9.57 4.76
C LEU A 81 8.54 -10.29 3.67
N ARG A 82 8.52 -11.62 3.74
CA ARG A 82 9.14 -12.48 2.73
C ARG A 82 8.38 -12.40 1.41
N ASP A 83 9.11 -12.67 0.33
CA ASP A 83 8.60 -12.66 -1.05
C ASP A 83 7.27 -13.42 -1.22
N HIS A 84 7.12 -14.59 -0.59
CA HIS A 84 5.89 -15.38 -0.73
C HIS A 84 4.66 -14.73 -0.07
N HIS A 85 4.81 -13.95 1.01
CA HIS A 85 3.70 -13.20 1.60
C HIS A 85 3.25 -12.08 0.66
N ILE A 86 4.22 -11.34 0.11
CA ILE A 86 3.96 -10.24 -0.81
C ILE A 86 3.36 -10.74 -2.13
N ARG A 87 3.82 -11.90 -2.60
CA ARG A 87 3.28 -12.58 -3.78
C ARG A 87 1.84 -13.02 -3.59
N ASP A 88 1.51 -13.58 -2.43
CA ASP A 88 0.14 -14.00 -2.10
C ASP A 88 -0.81 -12.79 -2.02
N LEU A 89 -0.35 -11.68 -1.42
CA LEU A 89 -1.06 -10.41 -1.44
C LEU A 89 -1.31 -9.93 -2.87
N TYR A 90 -0.30 -9.92 -3.74
CA TYR A 90 -0.49 -9.52 -5.14
C TYR A 90 -1.50 -10.41 -5.87
N ARG A 91 -1.42 -11.74 -5.65
CA ARG A 91 -2.36 -12.71 -6.23
C ARG A 91 -3.80 -12.47 -5.79
N SER A 92 -4.03 -11.98 -4.57
CA SER A 92 -5.37 -11.67 -4.06
C SER A 92 -6.04 -10.46 -4.73
N LEU A 93 -5.27 -9.66 -5.48
CA LEU A 93 -5.73 -8.44 -6.17
C LEU A 93 -5.97 -8.64 -7.68
N LEU A 94 -5.70 -9.84 -8.21
CA LEU A 94 -5.94 -10.22 -9.60
C LEU A 94 -7.38 -10.70 -9.80
#